data_AF-A0A9E3RLV0-F1
#
_entry.id   AF-A0A9E3RLV0-F1
#
_cell.length_a   1.000
_cell.length_b   1.000
_cell.length_c   1.000
_cell.angle_alpha   90.00
_cell.angle_beta   90.00
_cell.angle_gamma   90.00
#
_symmetry.space_group_name_H-M   'P 1'
#
loop_
_entity.id
_entity.type
_entity.pdbx_description
1 polymer ?
#
loop_
_entity_poly.entity_id
_entity_poly.type
_entity_poly.pdbx_seq_one_letter_code
_entity_poly.pdbx_strand_id
1 'polypeptide(L)'
;MFVFFLVIALWVSIGDRPAVGQMALRWLYGFLLLGPVLCAWFVVVGIGSMCARRWARSIILAWSWVELVAGLADLTSFLDTFDEVPIGHIPKGAALLMKIFMIIIFMAFVYFYGSEDVRQTCESRDTVARWTDKCPIPVLVILVASANKLFGVLVSLIVALPKFYFGHALGPVPGAVAAAFVCSICVYVAWGAYRLRKSAWWCGVILALILFFSEAVTYARGATFADYYEVFAASYPGDPLMEKIPLGTPAASLSLCLVYFVWFGYLVYARKYFANRLARQSS
;
A
#
# COMPACT_ATOMS: atom_id res chain seq x y z
N MET A 1 3.38 3.25 -5.30
CA MET A 1 3.46 1.80 -5.62
C MET A 1 2.31 1.36 -6.52
N PHE A 2 1.03 1.54 -6.15
CA PHE A 2 -0.11 1.06 -6.96
C PHE A 2 -0.22 1.66 -8.36
N VAL A 3 -0.03 2.97 -8.51
CA VAL A 3 -0.04 3.63 -9.83
C VAL A 3 1.07 3.08 -10.73
N PHE A 4 2.23 2.75 -10.16
CA PHE A 4 3.34 2.14 -10.89
C PHE A 4 2.98 0.73 -11.39
N PHE A 5 2.39 -0.11 -10.53
CA PHE A 5 1.93 -1.44 -10.95
C PHE A 5 0.77 -1.38 -11.95
N LEU A 6 -0.13 -0.41 -11.85
CA LEU A 6 -1.19 -0.17 -12.83
C LEU A 6 -0.60 0.20 -14.20
N VAL A 7 0.37 1.11 -14.23
CA VAL A 7 1.05 1.51 -15.48
C VAL A 7 1.80 0.34 -16.09
N ILE A 8 2.50 -0.47 -15.28
CA ILE A 8 3.15 -1.70 -15.74
C ILE A 8 2.12 -2.68 -16.28
N ALA A 9 1.02 -2.94 -15.57
CA ALA A 9 -0.01 -3.88 -16.00
C ALA A 9 -0.67 -3.43 -17.32
N LEU A 10 -0.96 -2.15 -17.47
CA LEU A 10 -1.48 -1.57 -18.71
C LEU A 10 -0.45 -1.69 -19.85
N TRP A 11 0.81 -1.38 -19.59
CA TRP A 11 1.87 -1.50 -20.59
C TRP A 11 2.08 -2.95 -21.05
N VAL A 12 2.07 -3.90 -20.11
CA VAL A 12 2.12 -5.34 -20.39
C VAL A 12 0.91 -5.79 -21.21
N SER A 13 -0.27 -5.21 -20.97
CA SER A 13 -1.49 -5.54 -21.71
C SER A 13 -1.57 -4.94 -23.12
N ILE A 14 -0.84 -3.86 -23.41
CA ILE A 14 -0.86 -3.18 -24.71
C ILE A 14 0.19 -3.77 -25.68
N GLY A 15 1.23 -4.43 -25.16
CA GLY A 15 2.21 -5.11 -25.99
C GLY A 15 1.59 -6.26 -26.77
N ASP A 16 1.88 -6.32 -28.08
CA ASP A 16 1.35 -7.27 -29.07
C ASP A 16 1.88 -8.71 -28.82
N ARG A 17 1.52 -9.28 -27.66
CA ARG A 17 2.04 -10.54 -27.14
C ARG A 17 0.91 -11.55 -27.03
N PRO A 18 0.94 -12.67 -27.79
CA PRO A 18 -0.08 -13.72 -27.76
C PRO A 18 -0.10 -14.54 -26.44
N ALA A 19 0.66 -14.13 -25.43
CA ALA A 19 0.72 -14.79 -24.12
C ALA A 19 0.61 -13.74 -23.00
N VAL A 20 -0.56 -13.12 -22.86
CA VAL A 20 -0.92 -12.53 -21.56
C VAL A 20 -1.14 -13.70 -20.62
N GLY A 21 -0.12 -14.01 -19.80
CA GLY A 21 -0.20 -15.10 -18.82
C GLY A 21 -1.43 -14.97 -17.94
N GLN A 22 -1.95 -16.09 -17.42
CA GLN A 22 -3.13 -16.09 -16.56
C GLN A 22 -2.96 -15.15 -15.37
N MET A 23 -1.72 -15.00 -14.87
CA MET A 23 -1.40 -14.04 -13.82
C MET A 23 -1.68 -12.60 -14.27
N ALA A 24 -1.21 -12.18 -15.44
CA ALA A 24 -1.42 -10.83 -15.97
C ALA A 24 -2.90 -10.53 -16.21
N LEU A 25 -3.68 -11.50 -16.72
CA LEU A 25 -5.14 -11.38 -16.84
C LEU A 25 -5.80 -11.15 -15.49
N ARG A 26 -5.42 -11.91 -14.46
CA ARG A 26 -5.97 -11.73 -13.11
C ARG A 26 -5.65 -10.37 -12.51
N TRP A 27 -4.42 -9.87 -12.70
CA TRP A 27 -4.06 -8.49 -12.32
C TRP A 27 -4.93 -7.47 -13.06
N LEU A 28 -5.10 -7.64 -14.38
CA LEU A 28 -5.98 -6.79 -15.18
C LEU A 28 -7.42 -6.80 -14.63
N TYR A 29 -7.98 -7.96 -14.29
CA TYR A 29 -9.30 -8.05 -13.67
C TYR A 29 -9.35 -7.37 -12.30
N GLY A 30 -8.34 -7.56 -11.45
CA GLY A 30 -8.21 -6.86 -10.17
C GLY A 30 -8.25 -5.35 -10.33
N PHE A 31 -7.49 -4.82 -11.28
CA PHE A 31 -7.50 -3.39 -11.61
C PHE A 31 -8.77 -2.94 -12.33
N LEU A 32 -9.41 -3.77 -13.14
CA LEU A 32 -10.65 -3.39 -13.82
C LEU A 32 -11.82 -3.30 -12.83
N LEU A 33 -11.84 -4.19 -11.81
CA LEU A 33 -12.87 -4.20 -10.78
C LEU A 33 -12.68 -3.09 -9.75
N LEU A 34 -11.46 -2.86 -9.27
CA LEU A 34 -11.18 -1.89 -8.21
C LEU A 34 -10.65 -0.54 -8.73
N GLY A 35 -10.16 -0.49 -9.96
CA GLY A 35 -9.63 0.70 -10.61
C GLY A 35 -10.66 1.82 -10.74
N PRO A 36 -11.93 1.57 -11.15
CA PRO A 36 -12.94 2.62 -11.19
C PRO A 36 -13.16 3.30 -9.83
N VAL A 37 -13.11 2.54 -8.74
CA VAL A 37 -13.21 3.08 -7.37
C VAL A 37 -12.01 3.98 -7.06
N LEU A 38 -10.80 3.52 -7.40
CA LEU A 38 -9.58 4.30 -7.20
C LEU A 38 -9.53 5.54 -8.10
N CYS A 39 -9.99 5.45 -9.34
CA CYS A 39 -10.11 6.57 -10.27
C CYS A 39 -11.13 7.60 -9.76
N ALA A 40 -12.31 7.16 -9.34
CA ALA A 40 -13.32 8.04 -8.74
C ALA A 40 -12.75 8.74 -7.49
N TRP A 41 -11.99 8.01 -6.66
CA TRP A 41 -11.29 8.59 -5.51
C TRP A 41 -10.28 9.68 -5.93
N PHE A 42 -9.40 9.40 -6.90
CA PHE A 42 -8.43 10.39 -7.38
C PHE A 42 -9.11 11.61 -8.03
N VAL A 43 -10.20 11.41 -8.76
CA VAL A 43 -10.98 12.52 -9.34
C VAL A 43 -11.60 13.37 -8.23
N VAL A 44 -12.22 12.76 -7.21
CA VAL A 44 -12.82 13.48 -6.09
C VAL A 44 -11.77 14.27 -5.29
N VAL A 45 -10.63 13.65 -4.99
CA VAL A 45 -9.51 14.31 -4.30
C VAL A 45 -8.89 15.42 -5.17
N GLY A 46 -8.73 15.18 -6.47
CA GLY A 46 -8.21 16.15 -7.44
C GLY A 46 -9.10 17.38 -7.59
N ILE A 47 -10.41 17.19 -7.76
CA ILE A 47 -11.40 18.28 -7.76
C ILE A 47 -11.35 19.03 -6.43
N GLY A 48 -11.32 18.30 -5.31
CA GLY A 48 -11.18 18.90 -3.99
C GLY A 48 -9.94 19.78 -3.87
N SER A 49 -8.82 19.35 -4.43
CA SER A 49 -7.57 20.11 -4.45
C SER A 49 -7.66 21.37 -5.33
N MET A 50 -8.17 21.24 -6.56
CA MET A 50 -8.37 22.39 -7.46
C MET A 50 -9.32 23.44 -6.85
N CYS A 51 -10.31 22.99 -6.10
CA CYS A 51 -11.22 23.86 -5.33
C CYS A 51 -10.63 24.34 -3.99
N ALA A 52 -9.33 24.09 -3.72
CA ALA A 52 -8.64 24.45 -2.49
C ALA A 52 -9.34 23.96 -1.19
N ARG A 53 -10.02 22.81 -1.22
CA ARG A 53 -10.74 22.27 -0.06
C ARG A 53 -9.77 21.74 0.99
N ARG A 54 -9.98 22.08 2.27
CA ARG A 54 -9.09 21.70 3.39
C ARG A 54 -8.92 20.18 3.55
N TRP A 55 -10.00 19.43 3.30
CA TRP A 55 -9.97 17.97 3.43
C TRP A 55 -9.11 17.32 2.35
N ALA A 56 -9.11 17.85 1.13
CA ALA A 56 -8.33 17.30 0.03
C ALA A 56 -6.83 17.47 0.28
N ARG A 57 -6.40 18.67 0.71
CA ARG A 57 -5.01 18.93 1.12
C ARG A 57 -4.52 17.91 2.15
N SER A 58 -5.29 17.71 3.21
CA SER A 58 -4.90 16.83 4.31
C SER A 58 -4.80 15.36 3.87
N ILE A 59 -5.71 14.90 3.02
CA ILE A 59 -5.69 13.53 2.48
C ILE A 59 -4.52 13.33 1.52
N ILE A 60 -4.28 14.28 0.60
CA ILE A 60 -3.15 14.19 -0.34
C ILE A 60 -1.85 14.16 0.43
N LEU A 61 -1.67 15.03 1.42
CA LEU A 61 -0.47 15.05 2.24
C LEU A 61 -0.27 13.71 2.98
N ALA A 62 -1.33 13.17 3.58
CA ALA A 62 -1.28 11.87 4.27
C ALA A 62 -0.94 10.71 3.31
N TRP A 63 -1.59 10.67 2.15
CA TRP A 63 -1.34 9.68 1.10
C TRP A 63 0.08 9.75 0.57
N SER A 64 0.58 10.96 0.27
CA SER A 64 1.92 11.16 -0.24
C SER A 64 3.00 10.73 0.75
N TRP A 65 2.82 10.94 2.05
CA TRP A 65 3.74 10.40 3.05
C TRP A 65 3.78 8.86 3.05
N VAL A 66 2.61 8.21 2.98
CA VAL A 66 2.52 6.74 2.91
C VAL A 66 3.26 6.21 1.68
N GLU A 67 2.98 6.78 0.51
CA GLU A 67 3.59 6.33 -0.75
C GLU A 67 5.06 6.72 -0.88
N LEU A 68 5.50 7.82 -0.28
CA LEU A 68 6.91 8.23 -0.26
C LEU A 68 7.74 7.24 0.58
N VAL A 69 7.29 6.92 1.79
CA VAL A 69 7.98 5.97 2.67
C VAL A 69 8.02 4.58 2.04
N ALA A 70 6.88 4.09 1.53
CA ALA A 70 6.82 2.82 0.83
C ALA A 70 7.71 2.82 -0.43
N GLY A 71 7.67 3.89 -1.23
CA GLY A 71 8.47 4.03 -2.44
C GLY A 71 9.97 4.02 -2.20
N LEU A 72 10.43 4.69 -1.14
CA LEU A 72 11.83 4.70 -0.72
C LEU A 72 12.30 3.34 -0.22
N ALA A 73 11.47 2.66 0.58
CA ALA A 73 11.81 1.33 1.07
C ALA A 73 11.84 0.29 -0.07
N ASP A 74 10.88 0.35 -0.99
CA ASP A 74 10.85 -0.53 -2.16
C ASP A 74 12.03 -0.29 -3.13
N LEU A 75 12.63 0.90 -3.12
CA LEU A 75 13.72 1.22 -4.04
C LEU A 75 14.91 0.26 -3.83
N THR A 76 15.18 -0.16 -2.59
CA THR A 76 16.27 -1.11 -2.32
C THR A 76 15.97 -2.51 -2.88
N SER A 77 14.72 -2.99 -2.74
CA SER A 77 14.29 -4.25 -3.39
C SER A 77 14.35 -4.18 -4.91
N PHE A 78 13.99 -3.01 -5.46
CA PHE A 78 13.86 -2.80 -6.88
C PHE A 78 15.19 -2.93 -7.61
N LEU A 79 16.28 -2.45 -7.02
CA LEU A 79 17.61 -2.50 -7.64
C LEU A 79 18.12 -3.93 -7.88
N ASP A 80 17.80 -4.84 -6.97
CA ASP A 80 18.23 -6.25 -7.03
C ASP A 80 17.30 -7.09 -7.91
N THR A 81 15.98 -6.89 -7.78
CA THR A 81 14.97 -7.73 -8.42
C THR A 81 14.88 -7.46 -9.94
N PHE A 82 15.18 -6.25 -10.40
CA PHE A 82 14.87 -5.85 -11.78
C PHE A 82 15.75 -6.51 -12.85
N ASP A 83 16.93 -7.03 -12.49
CA ASP A 83 17.76 -7.79 -13.44
C ASP A 83 17.16 -9.16 -13.78
N GLU A 84 16.32 -9.68 -12.90
CA GLU A 84 15.84 -11.06 -12.95
C GLU A 84 14.41 -11.17 -13.49
N VAL A 85 13.60 -10.11 -13.40
CA VAL A 85 12.21 -10.13 -13.91
C VAL A 85 12.13 -9.56 -15.32
N PRO A 86 11.81 -10.38 -16.36
CA PRO A 86 11.55 -9.86 -17.70
C PRO A 86 10.14 -9.25 -17.78
N ILE A 87 9.91 -8.16 -17.04
CA ILE A 87 8.68 -7.36 -17.15
C ILE A 87 8.78 -6.50 -18.40
N GLY A 88 8.56 -7.13 -19.56
CA GLY A 88 8.72 -6.46 -20.83
C GLY A 88 10.16 -6.16 -21.19
N HIS A 89 10.39 -5.68 -22.41
CA HIS A 89 11.70 -5.15 -22.82
C HIS A 89 11.98 -3.76 -22.21
N ILE A 90 11.41 -3.43 -21.03
CA ILE A 90 11.66 -2.14 -20.40
C ILE A 90 13.11 -2.16 -19.91
N PRO A 91 14.00 -1.30 -20.47
CA PRO A 91 15.38 -1.28 -20.00
C PRO A 91 15.41 -0.94 -18.51
N LYS A 92 16.30 -1.58 -17.73
CA LYS A 92 16.46 -1.32 -16.29
C LYS A 92 16.53 0.18 -15.98
N GLY A 93 17.28 0.93 -16.79
CA GLY A 93 17.39 2.39 -16.65
C GLY A 93 16.06 3.13 -16.77
N ALA A 94 15.18 2.72 -17.69
CA ALA A 94 13.86 3.31 -17.86
C ALA A 94 12.95 3.01 -16.65
N ALA A 95 12.97 1.78 -16.15
CA ALA A 95 12.15 1.40 -15.01
C ALA A 95 12.64 2.06 -13.69
N LEU A 96 13.95 2.17 -13.52
CA LEU A 96 14.55 2.93 -12.41
C LEU A 96 14.18 4.41 -12.50
N LEU A 97 14.26 5.02 -13.69
CA LEU A 97 13.84 6.40 -13.91
C LEU A 97 12.35 6.60 -13.60
N MET A 98 11.48 5.67 -14.00
CA MET A 98 10.06 5.70 -13.62
C MET A 98 9.86 5.62 -12.11
N LYS A 99 10.57 4.73 -11.41
CA LYS A 99 10.50 4.61 -9.94
C LYS A 99 10.97 5.89 -9.24
N ILE A 100 12.11 6.44 -9.67
CA ILE A 100 12.65 7.71 -9.17
C ILE A 100 11.66 8.85 -9.41
N PHE A 101 11.11 8.95 -10.61
CA PHE A 101 10.11 9.95 -10.96
C PHE A 101 8.87 9.88 -10.06
N MET A 102 8.38 8.67 -9.76
CA MET A 102 7.27 8.48 -8.82
C MET A 102 7.61 8.97 -7.41
N ILE A 103 8.83 8.68 -6.91
CA ILE A 103 9.30 9.17 -5.61
C ILE A 103 9.36 10.71 -5.61
N ILE A 104 9.88 11.32 -6.67
CA ILE A 104 9.94 12.77 -6.84
C ILE A 104 8.54 13.39 -6.84
N ILE A 105 7.56 12.79 -7.51
CA ILE A 105 6.17 13.28 -7.49
C ILE A 105 5.61 13.30 -6.06
N PHE A 106 5.76 12.22 -5.30
CA PHE A 106 5.24 12.19 -3.93
C PHE A 106 6.00 13.14 -3.00
N MET A 107 7.31 13.30 -3.20
CA MET A 107 8.11 14.30 -2.50
C MET A 107 7.62 15.73 -2.81
N ALA A 108 7.35 16.03 -4.08
CA ALA A 108 6.80 17.31 -4.50
C ALA A 108 5.42 17.57 -3.87
N PHE A 109 4.55 16.55 -3.79
CA PHE A 109 3.27 16.66 -3.08
C PHE A 109 3.43 16.88 -1.57
N VAL A 110 4.38 16.20 -0.92
CA VAL A 110 4.68 16.43 0.50
C VAL A 110 5.15 17.88 0.71
N TYR A 111 6.07 18.36 -0.11
CA TYR A 111 6.58 19.73 -0.03
C TYR A 111 5.48 20.76 -0.28
N PHE A 112 4.75 20.63 -1.39
CA PHE A 112 3.72 21.56 -1.80
C PHE A 112 2.54 21.61 -0.81
N TYR A 113 1.91 20.47 -0.50
CA TYR A 113 0.73 20.44 0.40
C TYR A 113 1.09 20.54 1.89
N GLY A 114 2.37 20.32 2.23
CA GLY A 114 2.92 20.57 3.56
C GLY A 114 3.27 22.04 3.83
N SER A 115 3.36 22.88 2.79
CA SER A 115 3.69 24.29 2.93
C SER A 115 2.62 25.08 3.69
N GLU A 116 3.07 26.11 4.41
CA GLU A 116 2.21 27.01 5.17
C GLU A 116 1.31 27.83 4.26
N ASP A 117 1.83 28.29 3.12
CA ASP A 117 1.08 29.11 2.16
C ASP A 117 -0.12 28.35 1.57
N VAL A 118 0.08 27.08 1.19
CA VAL A 118 -1.01 26.24 0.68
C VAL A 118 -2.01 25.94 1.81
N ARG A 119 -1.55 25.74 3.04
CA ARG A 119 -2.44 25.58 4.20
C ARG A 119 -3.32 26.81 4.40
N GLN A 120 -2.73 28.00 4.48
CA GLN A 120 -3.44 29.26 4.69
C GLN A 120 -4.39 29.60 3.54
N THR A 121 -3.99 29.29 2.30
CA THR A 121 -4.86 29.45 1.13
C THR A 121 -6.09 28.54 1.21
N CYS A 122 -5.92 27.27 1.59
CA CYS A 122 -7.05 26.36 1.78
C CYS A 122 -7.94 26.77 2.95
N GLU A 123 -7.35 27.23 4.06
CA GLU A 123 -8.10 27.68 5.26
C GLU A 123 -8.89 28.97 5.02
N SER A 124 -8.34 29.91 4.24
CA SER A 124 -9.05 31.15 3.87
C SER A 124 -10.17 30.90 2.84
N ARG A 125 -9.98 29.98 1.89
CA ARG A 125 -10.97 29.68 0.84
C ARG A 125 -12.11 28.75 1.29
N ASP A 126 -11.83 27.77 2.14
CA ASP A 126 -12.82 26.78 2.58
C ASP A 126 -13.14 26.95 4.06
N THR A 127 -13.94 27.96 4.41
CA THR A 127 -14.30 28.30 5.81
C THR A 127 -15.20 27.25 6.48
N VAL A 128 -15.84 26.38 5.71
CA VAL A 128 -16.74 25.33 6.19
C VAL A 128 -15.96 24.26 6.94
N ALA A 129 -16.36 23.95 8.18
CA ALA A 129 -15.75 22.86 8.94
C ALA A 129 -15.89 21.53 8.19
N ARG A 130 -14.77 20.85 7.96
CA ARG A 130 -14.71 19.57 7.25
C ARG A 130 -14.49 18.41 8.20
N TRP A 131 -14.81 17.21 7.72
CA TRP A 131 -14.67 15.99 8.52
C TRP A 131 -13.21 15.68 8.88
N THR A 132 -12.24 16.11 8.07
CA THR A 132 -10.80 15.97 8.32
C THR A 132 -10.30 16.87 9.45
N ASP A 133 -10.96 18.00 9.72
CA ASP A 133 -10.51 18.96 10.73
C ASP A 133 -10.58 18.36 12.15
N LYS A 134 -11.43 17.34 12.33
CA LYS A 134 -11.56 16.57 13.58
C LYS A 134 -10.45 15.53 13.76
N CYS A 135 -9.67 15.24 12.72
CA CYS A 135 -8.68 14.18 12.70
C CYS A 135 -7.28 14.79 12.52
N PRO A 136 -6.40 14.71 13.54
CA PRO A 136 -5.01 15.15 13.39
C PRO A 136 -4.35 14.43 12.20
N ILE A 137 -3.51 15.15 11.45
CA ILE A 137 -2.80 14.59 10.28
C ILE A 137 -2.12 13.25 10.61
N PRO A 138 -1.48 13.06 11.78
CA PRO A 138 -0.85 11.78 12.08
C PRO A 138 -1.81 10.59 12.14
N VAL A 139 -3.04 10.83 12.59
CA VAL A 139 -4.09 9.81 12.62
C VAL A 139 -4.69 9.61 11.23
N LEU A 140 -4.76 10.67 10.42
CA LEU A 140 -5.20 10.58 9.03
C LEU A 140 -4.26 9.70 8.19
N VAL A 141 -2.94 9.73 8.44
CA VAL A 141 -1.98 8.81 7.82
C VAL A 141 -2.29 7.35 8.19
N ILE A 142 -2.65 7.06 9.45
CA ILE A 142 -3.07 5.70 9.86
C ILE A 142 -4.32 5.25 9.10
N LEU A 143 -5.31 6.14 8.96
CA LEU A 143 -6.53 5.89 8.20
C LEU A 143 -6.19 5.57 6.74
N VAL A 144 -5.39 6.43 6.10
CA VAL A 144 -5.00 6.29 4.69
C VAL A 144 -4.16 5.03 4.46
N ALA A 145 -3.17 4.74 5.32
CA ALA A 145 -2.37 3.53 5.23
C ALA A 145 -3.23 2.27 5.41
N SER A 146 -4.21 2.30 6.32
CA SER A 146 -5.14 1.18 6.52
C SER A 146 -6.05 0.97 5.31
N ALA A 147 -6.53 2.06 4.69
CA ALA A 147 -7.29 2.01 3.44
C ALA A 147 -6.44 1.49 2.28
N ASN A 148 -5.17 1.89 2.19
CA ASN A 148 -4.24 1.41 1.18
C ASN A 148 -3.96 -0.09 1.34
N LYS A 149 -3.74 -0.55 2.58
CA LYS A 149 -3.58 -1.99 2.88
C LYS A 149 -4.84 -2.77 2.56
N LEU A 150 -6.02 -2.26 2.94
CA LEU A 150 -7.31 -2.87 2.59
C LEU A 150 -7.45 -3.04 1.07
N PHE A 151 -7.17 -1.98 0.31
CA PHE A 151 -7.19 -2.03 -1.15
C PHE A 151 -6.23 -3.10 -1.71
N GLY A 152 -4.98 -3.12 -1.22
CA GLY A 152 -4.00 -4.13 -1.63
C GLY A 152 -4.44 -5.56 -1.32
N VAL A 153 -5.04 -5.80 -0.15
CA VAL A 153 -5.56 -7.12 0.23
C VAL A 153 -6.74 -7.50 -0.68
N LEU A 154 -7.66 -6.58 -0.99
CA LEU A 154 -8.77 -6.84 -1.91
C LEU A 154 -8.29 -7.16 -3.33
N VAL A 155 -7.35 -6.39 -3.89
CA VAL A 155 -6.73 -6.72 -5.19
C VAL A 155 -6.14 -8.12 -5.14
N SER A 156 -5.40 -8.44 -4.08
CA SER A 156 -4.73 -9.72 -3.97
C SER A 156 -5.67 -10.92 -3.79
N LEU A 157 -6.88 -10.70 -3.26
CA LEU A 157 -7.96 -11.69 -3.22
C LEU A 157 -8.53 -11.94 -4.61
N ILE A 158 -8.77 -10.88 -5.39
CA ILE A 158 -9.25 -10.99 -6.77
C ILE A 158 -8.23 -11.69 -7.66
N VAL A 159 -6.95 -11.38 -7.48
CA VAL A 159 -5.87 -12.02 -8.24
C VAL A 159 -5.65 -13.46 -7.79
N ALA A 160 -6.23 -13.89 -6.66
CA ALA A 160 -6.01 -15.19 -6.04
C ALA A 160 -4.51 -15.50 -5.87
N LEU A 161 -3.74 -14.50 -5.42
CA LEU A 161 -2.35 -14.71 -5.06
C LEU A 161 -2.30 -15.61 -3.82
N PRO A 162 -1.52 -16.70 -3.81
CA PRO A 162 -1.36 -17.52 -2.63
C PRO A 162 -0.84 -16.67 -1.47
N LYS A 163 -1.37 -16.97 -0.30
CA LYS A 163 -1.12 -16.22 0.92
C LYS A 163 -0.15 -16.99 1.77
N PHE A 164 0.92 -16.33 2.17
CA PHE A 164 1.90 -16.90 3.06
C PHE A 164 1.73 -16.25 4.43
N TYR A 165 1.47 -17.09 5.42
CA TYR A 165 1.42 -16.65 6.80
C TYR A 165 2.39 -17.49 7.62
N PHE A 166 3.31 -16.82 8.31
CA PHE A 166 4.38 -17.47 9.07
C PHE A 166 5.15 -18.53 8.26
N GLY A 167 5.42 -18.22 6.99
CA GLY A 167 6.13 -19.10 6.06
C GLY A 167 5.38 -20.38 5.69
N HIS A 168 4.07 -20.45 5.91
CA HIS A 168 3.22 -21.50 5.37
C HIS A 168 2.34 -20.95 4.25
N ALA A 169 2.34 -21.66 3.11
CA ALA A 169 1.40 -21.40 2.05
C ALA A 169 0.00 -21.81 2.50
N LEU A 170 -0.93 -20.85 2.51
CA LEU A 170 -2.34 -21.14 2.71
C LEU A 170 -2.97 -21.45 1.36
N GLY A 171 -3.75 -22.53 1.31
CA GLY A 171 -4.63 -22.81 0.19
C GLY A 171 -5.66 -21.68 -0.04
N PRO A 172 -6.41 -21.72 -1.15
CA PRO A 172 -7.30 -20.63 -1.55
C PRO A 172 -8.32 -20.23 -0.48
N VAL A 173 -8.95 -21.22 0.17
CA VAL A 173 -9.98 -20.98 1.19
C VAL A 173 -9.40 -20.43 2.49
N PRO A 174 -8.41 -21.07 3.16
CA PRO A 174 -7.80 -20.49 4.36
C PRO A 174 -7.14 -19.13 4.10
N GLY A 175 -6.52 -18.96 2.93
CA GLY A 175 -5.93 -17.68 2.52
C GLY A 175 -6.98 -16.58 2.36
N ALA A 176 -8.13 -16.89 1.77
CA ALA A 176 -9.24 -15.95 1.64
C ALA A 176 -9.84 -15.56 3.01
N VAL A 177 -9.99 -16.52 3.92
CA VAL A 177 -10.47 -16.26 5.30
C VAL A 177 -9.48 -15.36 6.04
N ALA A 178 -8.18 -15.65 5.98
CA ALA A 178 -7.14 -14.83 6.60
C ALA A 178 -7.13 -13.39 6.02
N ALA A 179 -7.25 -13.26 4.69
CA ALA A 179 -7.34 -11.97 4.04
C ALA A 179 -8.60 -11.18 4.45
N ALA A 180 -9.77 -11.82 4.51
CA ALA A 180 -11.01 -11.21 4.96
C ALA A 180 -10.91 -10.74 6.44
N PHE A 181 -10.22 -11.51 7.28
CA PHE A 181 -9.92 -11.12 8.65
C PHE A 181 -9.03 -9.87 8.71
N VAL A 182 -7.94 -9.83 7.92
CA VAL A 182 -7.09 -8.63 7.81
C VAL A 182 -7.88 -7.43 7.31
N CYS A 183 -8.72 -7.59 6.27
CA CYS A 183 -9.60 -6.54 5.78
C CYS A 183 -10.50 -5.98 6.88
N SER A 184 -11.13 -6.86 7.67
CA SER A 184 -12.01 -6.47 8.77
C SER A 184 -11.27 -5.65 9.83
N ILE A 185 -10.04 -6.04 10.19
CA ILE A 185 -9.20 -5.27 11.09
C ILE A 185 -8.80 -3.92 10.45
N CYS A 186 -8.41 -3.88 9.18
CA CYS A 186 -8.08 -2.63 8.50
C CYS A 186 -9.27 -1.65 8.47
N VAL A 187 -10.49 -2.14 8.22
CA VAL A 187 -11.72 -1.33 8.30
C VAL A 187 -11.92 -0.81 9.72
N TYR A 188 -11.78 -1.66 10.74
CA TYR A 188 -11.88 -1.26 12.14
C TYR A 188 -10.82 -0.22 12.53
N VAL A 189 -9.57 -0.40 12.11
CA VAL A 189 -8.47 0.51 12.38
C VAL A 189 -8.71 1.84 11.69
N ALA A 190 -9.12 1.85 10.41
CA ALA A 190 -9.43 3.09 9.68
C ALA A 190 -10.58 3.87 10.33
N TRP A 191 -11.70 3.20 10.60
CA TRP A 191 -12.86 3.81 11.24
C TRP A 191 -12.58 4.24 12.68
N GLY A 192 -11.87 3.40 13.44
CA GLY A 192 -11.51 3.67 14.81
C GLY A 192 -10.45 4.76 14.96
N ALA A 193 -9.52 4.86 14.00
CA ALA A 193 -8.58 5.97 13.85
C ALA A 193 -9.33 7.27 13.58
N TYR A 194 -10.28 7.27 12.64
CA TYR A 194 -11.15 8.43 12.40
C TYR A 194 -11.89 8.88 13.68
N ARG A 195 -12.33 7.91 14.49
CA ARG A 195 -12.98 8.15 15.78
C ARG A 195 -12.00 8.33 16.95
N LEU A 196 -10.69 8.39 16.72
CA LEU A 196 -9.66 8.53 17.77
C LEU A 196 -9.82 7.52 18.92
N ARG A 197 -10.19 6.27 18.62
CA ARG A 197 -10.38 5.21 19.61
C ARG A 197 -9.04 4.57 19.96
N LYS A 198 -8.67 4.55 21.24
CA LYS A 198 -7.44 3.90 21.72
C LYS A 198 -7.37 2.41 21.37
N SER A 199 -8.50 1.72 21.32
CA SER A 199 -8.57 0.31 20.88
C SER A 199 -8.14 0.13 19.43
N ALA A 200 -8.48 1.06 18.54
CA ALA A 200 -8.09 1.01 17.13
C ALA A 200 -6.58 1.17 16.95
N TRP A 201 -5.96 2.00 17.77
CA TRP A 201 -4.50 2.11 17.82
C TRP A 201 -3.85 0.78 18.23
N TRP A 202 -4.33 0.14 19.30
CA TRP A 202 -3.83 -1.18 19.71
C TRP A 202 -4.03 -2.24 18.63
N CYS A 203 -5.21 -2.29 18.00
CA CYS A 203 -5.46 -3.21 16.88
C CYS A 203 -4.49 -2.95 15.72
N GLY A 204 -4.18 -1.69 15.40
CA GLY A 204 -3.19 -1.33 14.37
C GLY A 204 -1.78 -1.80 14.72
N VAL A 205 -1.36 -1.63 15.98
CA VAL A 205 -0.04 -2.11 16.47
C VAL A 205 0.04 -3.63 16.41
N ILE A 206 -0.97 -4.34 16.94
CA ILE A 206 -1.01 -5.81 16.97
C ILE A 206 -1.03 -6.37 15.54
N LEU A 207 -1.86 -5.79 14.65
CA LEU A 207 -1.91 -6.21 13.26
C LEU A 207 -0.55 -6.00 12.59
N ALA A 208 0.08 -4.84 12.78
CA ALA A 208 1.41 -4.58 12.22
C ALA A 208 2.46 -5.58 12.73
N LEU A 209 2.44 -5.94 14.03
CA LEU A 209 3.35 -6.94 14.59
C LEU A 209 3.12 -8.33 13.98
N ILE A 210 1.86 -8.77 13.90
CA ILE A 210 1.51 -10.07 13.32
C ILE A 210 1.97 -10.13 11.87
N LEU A 211 1.70 -9.10 11.06
CA LEU A 211 2.10 -9.07 9.67
C LEU A 211 3.63 -8.99 9.50
N PHE A 212 4.31 -8.17 10.31
CA PHE A 212 5.77 -8.10 10.33
C PHE A 212 6.40 -9.47 10.62
N PHE A 213 6.01 -10.13 11.72
CA PHE A 213 6.57 -11.43 12.06
C PHE A 213 6.19 -12.50 11.05
N SER A 214 4.96 -12.49 10.55
CA SER A 214 4.51 -13.42 9.52
C SER A 214 5.36 -13.31 8.26
N GLU A 215 5.58 -12.10 7.77
CA GLU A 215 6.38 -11.87 6.57
C GLU A 215 7.87 -12.10 6.84
N ALA A 216 8.42 -11.65 7.97
CA ALA A 216 9.81 -11.92 8.36
C ALA A 216 10.11 -13.42 8.44
N VAL A 217 9.22 -14.22 9.04
CA VAL A 217 9.35 -15.70 9.06
C VAL A 217 9.24 -16.27 7.65
N THR A 218 8.35 -15.72 6.81
CA THR A 218 8.20 -16.15 5.41
C THR A 218 9.49 -15.92 4.61
N TYR A 219 10.11 -14.75 4.74
CA TYR A 219 11.38 -14.44 4.09
C TYR A 219 12.57 -15.20 4.71
N ALA A 220 12.61 -15.36 6.03
CA ALA A 220 13.67 -16.13 6.70
C ALA A 220 13.64 -17.62 6.34
N ARG A 221 12.44 -18.18 6.15
CA ARG A 221 12.26 -19.52 5.57
C ARG A 221 12.52 -19.58 4.06
N GLY A 222 12.70 -18.42 3.43
CA GLY A 222 13.04 -18.25 2.01
C GLY A 222 14.31 -18.97 1.54
N ALA A 223 15.02 -19.72 2.39
CA ALA A 223 16.00 -20.71 1.93
C ALA A 223 15.35 -21.92 1.21
N THR A 224 14.03 -22.12 1.34
CA THR A 224 13.26 -23.13 0.58
C THR A 224 12.06 -22.47 -0.11
N PHE A 225 12.32 -21.54 -1.06
CA PHE A 225 11.29 -21.03 -1.98
C PHE A 225 10.62 -22.11 -2.85
N ALA A 226 11.06 -23.38 -2.77
CA ALA A 226 10.44 -24.51 -3.44
C ALA A 226 8.93 -24.58 -3.17
N ASP A 227 8.50 -24.55 -1.90
CA ASP A 227 7.07 -24.58 -1.54
C ASP A 227 6.31 -23.37 -2.08
N TYR A 228 6.97 -22.20 -2.13
CA TYR A 228 6.39 -21.00 -2.69
C TYR A 228 6.17 -21.18 -4.19
N TYR A 229 7.21 -21.59 -4.94
CA TYR A 229 7.12 -21.83 -6.37
C TYR A 229 6.13 -22.94 -6.70
N GLU A 230 6.04 -24.00 -5.92
CA GLU A 230 5.06 -25.07 -6.14
C GLU A 230 3.63 -24.58 -6.01
N VAL A 231 3.30 -23.85 -4.93
CA VAL A 231 1.94 -23.33 -4.73
C VAL A 231 1.61 -22.22 -5.72
N PHE A 232 2.59 -21.37 -6.04
CA PHE A 232 2.45 -20.33 -7.06
C PHE A 232 2.23 -21.03 -8.43
N ALA A 233 3.08 -21.97 -8.84
CA ALA A 233 2.99 -22.71 -10.11
C ALA A 233 1.69 -23.51 -10.24
N ALA A 234 1.22 -24.14 -9.16
CA ALA A 234 -0.08 -24.81 -9.12
C ALA A 234 -1.25 -23.84 -9.37
N SER A 235 -1.10 -22.57 -8.99
CA SER A 235 -2.10 -21.52 -9.21
C SER A 235 -2.08 -20.96 -10.64
N TYR A 236 -0.97 -21.15 -11.37
CA TYR A 236 -0.70 -20.63 -12.72
C TYR A 236 0.08 -21.65 -13.57
N PRO A 237 -0.52 -22.82 -13.89
CA PRO A 237 0.18 -23.87 -14.60
C PRO A 237 0.58 -23.42 -16.00
N GLY A 238 1.87 -23.57 -16.34
CA GLY A 238 2.43 -23.23 -17.64
C GLY A 238 2.70 -21.74 -17.89
N ASP A 239 2.63 -20.89 -16.85
CA ASP A 239 2.94 -19.46 -17.00
C ASP A 239 4.47 -19.22 -16.92
N PRO A 240 5.13 -18.76 -18.00
CA PRO A 240 6.57 -18.60 -18.05
C PRO A 240 7.11 -17.45 -17.18
N LEU A 241 6.22 -16.59 -16.65
CA LEU A 241 6.61 -15.57 -15.66
C LEU A 241 7.03 -16.22 -14.34
N MET A 242 6.52 -17.40 -14.02
CA MET A 242 6.66 -18.04 -12.71
C MET A 242 8.09 -18.44 -12.39
N GLU A 243 8.85 -18.88 -13.38
CA GLU A 243 10.27 -19.23 -13.24
C GLU A 243 11.17 -18.00 -13.03
N LYS A 244 10.65 -16.79 -13.24
CA LYS A 244 11.44 -15.57 -13.36
C LYS A 244 11.07 -14.48 -12.36
N ILE A 245 10.15 -14.75 -11.43
CA ILE A 245 9.88 -13.85 -10.32
C ILE A 245 10.85 -14.25 -9.20
N PRO A 246 11.86 -13.42 -8.87
CA PRO A 246 12.78 -13.69 -7.79
C PRO A 246 12.09 -13.39 -6.47
N LEU A 247 11.43 -14.42 -5.97
CA LEU A 247 10.70 -14.34 -4.72
C LEU A 247 11.74 -14.46 -3.60
N GLY A 248 11.79 -13.43 -2.75
CA GLY A 248 12.60 -13.42 -1.53
C GLY A 248 14.07 -13.14 -1.65
N THR A 249 14.46 -12.18 -2.47
CA THR A 249 15.79 -11.58 -2.36
C THR A 249 16.00 -11.01 -0.94
N PRO A 250 17.23 -11.04 -0.40
CA PRO A 250 17.55 -10.41 0.89
C PRO A 250 17.14 -8.93 0.93
N ALA A 251 17.26 -8.22 -0.20
CA ALA A 251 16.80 -6.84 -0.31
C ALA A 251 15.28 -6.69 -0.18
N ALA A 252 14.48 -7.62 -0.72
CA ALA A 252 13.03 -7.66 -0.49
C ALA A 252 12.69 -7.79 1.00
N SER A 253 13.37 -8.70 1.69
CA SER A 253 13.20 -8.85 3.13
C SER A 253 13.62 -7.59 3.90
N LEU A 254 14.74 -6.97 3.52
CA LEU A 254 15.25 -5.77 4.19
C LEU A 254 14.30 -4.58 3.99
N SER A 255 13.86 -4.32 2.75
CA SER A 255 12.88 -3.29 2.43
C SER A 255 11.63 -3.42 3.29
N LEU A 256 11.12 -4.64 3.41
CA LEU A 256 9.94 -4.91 4.18
C LEU A 256 10.15 -4.61 5.67
N CYS A 257 11.26 -5.11 6.25
CA CYS A 257 11.62 -4.82 7.62
C CYS A 257 11.73 -3.31 7.89
N LEU A 258 12.30 -2.56 6.96
CA LEU A 258 12.39 -1.09 7.05
C LEU A 258 11.00 -0.44 7.06
N VAL A 259 10.08 -0.86 6.18
CA VAL A 259 8.70 -0.33 6.17
C VAL A 259 8.02 -0.55 7.51
N TYR A 260 8.06 -1.77 8.06
CA TYR A 260 7.42 -2.04 9.36
C TYR A 260 8.09 -1.30 10.49
N PHE A 261 9.42 -1.20 10.51
CA PHE A 261 10.12 -0.48 11.55
C PHE A 261 9.73 1.00 11.58
N VAL A 262 9.71 1.66 10.42
CA VAL A 262 9.23 3.04 10.27
C VAL A 262 7.76 3.14 10.68
N TRP A 263 6.94 2.17 10.29
CA TRP A 263 5.53 2.12 10.65
C TRP A 263 5.29 1.98 12.15
N PHE A 264 6.07 1.15 12.86
CA PHE A 264 5.99 1.04 14.31
C PHE A 264 6.40 2.32 15.01
N GLY A 265 7.53 2.92 14.61
CA GLY A 265 7.94 4.22 15.13
C GLY A 265 6.84 5.27 14.94
N TYR A 266 6.19 5.24 13.78
CA TYR A 266 5.05 6.12 13.48
C TYR A 266 3.83 5.86 14.36
N LEU A 267 3.44 4.60 14.57
CA LEU A 267 2.32 4.25 15.45
C LEU A 267 2.61 4.66 16.90
N VAL A 268 3.83 4.47 17.39
CA VAL A 268 4.25 4.93 18.73
C VAL A 268 4.14 6.45 18.83
N TYR A 269 4.64 7.19 17.84
CA TYR A 269 4.50 8.64 17.77
C TYR A 269 3.03 9.09 17.77
N ALA A 270 2.17 8.41 17.01
CA ALA A 270 0.77 8.76 16.88
C ALA A 270 -0.07 8.44 18.13
N ARG A 271 0.42 7.61 19.06
CA ARG A 271 -0.28 7.19 20.28
C ARG A 271 -0.86 8.36 21.08
N LYS A 272 -0.13 9.48 21.17
CA LYS A 272 -0.54 10.67 21.94
C LYS A 272 -1.89 11.24 21.49
N TYR A 273 -2.23 11.12 20.21
CA TYR A 273 -3.50 11.63 19.66
C TYR A 273 -4.71 10.76 20.08
N PHE A 274 -4.49 9.50 20.45
CA PHE A 274 -5.54 8.59 20.90
C PHE A 274 -5.80 8.66 22.41
N ALA A 275 -4.84 9.14 23.20
CA ALA A 275 -4.98 9.25 24.66
C ALA A 275 -5.82 10.48 25.07
N ASN A 276 -5.66 11.61 24.37
CA ASN A 276 -6.20 12.90 24.77
C ASN A 276 -7.73 13.03 24.62
N ARG A 277 -8.41 12.10 23.93
CA ARG A 277 -9.86 12.15 23.79
C ARG A 277 -10.59 11.87 25.11
N LEU A 278 -10.06 10.96 25.93
CA LEU A 278 -10.66 10.64 27.22
C LEU A 278 -10.65 11.88 28.14
N ALA A 279 -9.57 12.67 28.10
CA ALA A 279 -9.45 13.90 28.88
C ALA A 279 -10.39 15.03 28.41
N ARG A 280 -10.69 15.10 27.10
CA ARG A 280 -11.61 16.12 26.54
C ARG A 280 -13.09 15.78 26.70
N GLN A 281 -13.45 14.53 27.00
CA GLN A 281 -14.84 14.13 27.25
C GLN A 281 -15.25 14.28 28.72
N SER A 282 -14.28 14.43 29.62
CA SER A 282 -14.51 14.64 31.07
C SER A 282 -14.55 16.11 31.49
N SER A 283 -14.37 17.04 30.54
CA SER A 283 -14.41 18.50 30.71
C SER A 283 -15.61 19.08 29.98
#